data_AF-A0A2J7RK56-F1
#
_entry.id   AF-A0A2J7RK56-F1
#
_cell.length_a   1.000
_cell.length_b   1.000
_cell.length_c   1.000
_cell.angle_alpha   90.00
_cell.angle_beta   90.00
_cell.angle_gamma   90.00
#
_symmetry.space_group_name_H-M   'P 1'
#
loop_
_entity.id
_entity.type
_entity.pdbx_description
1 polymer ?
#
loop_
_entity_poly.entity_id
_entity_poly.type
_entity_poly.pdbx_seq_one_letter_code
_entity_poly.pdbx_strand_id
1 'polypeptide(L)'
;MGDSLEGGTGDSPAVAESVAIVEYCTFATYLKKAVTILLPEDEDIISPALTAALSDRSNQDCIQKFLSDPQVSCLLIQRASSKDEDGDQSAEGEEEKDAVTYCVSNEVHFTNPKMSSMVCIKRGAVVEADKAIHSQLRLINFSEGSPYETLHAFISKTMAPYFKSYVKESGRADRDGDKMAPSVEKKMAELEMGLLHLQQNIDIPEISLPVHQTVAAVIKRCGDEGRKPKVADFGEKVEDSSFLNQLQNGVNRWIKEIQKV
;
A
#
# COMPACT_ATOMS: atom_id res chain seq x y z
N MET A 1 32.70 -18.95 58.90
CA MET A 1 31.84 -17.75 58.85
C MET A 1 31.95 -17.26 57.42
N GLY A 2 31.07 -17.72 56.52
CA GLY A 2 29.77 -17.08 56.27
C GLY A 2 30.06 -15.87 55.37
N ASP A 3 29.68 -15.84 54.10
CA ASP A 3 28.28 -15.80 53.68
C ASP A 3 28.18 -16.04 52.16
N SER A 4 27.26 -16.92 51.76
CA SER A 4 26.88 -17.15 50.35
C SER A 4 25.73 -16.20 50.03
N LEU A 5 25.88 -15.33 49.03
CA LEU A 5 24.78 -14.55 48.48
C LEU A 5 24.35 -15.15 47.14
N GLU A 6 23.42 -16.11 47.22
CA GLU A 6 22.51 -16.44 46.13
C GLU A 6 21.58 -15.25 45.89
N GLY A 7 21.91 -14.44 44.89
CA GLY A 7 21.00 -13.44 44.33
C GLY A 7 20.11 -14.10 43.30
N GLY A 8 18.96 -14.63 43.73
CA GLY A 8 17.92 -15.14 42.84
C GLY A 8 17.41 -14.05 41.91
N THR A 9 17.81 -14.10 40.65
CA THR A 9 17.07 -13.44 39.57
C THR A 9 15.83 -14.27 39.30
N GLY A 10 14.75 -13.95 40.02
CA GLY A 10 13.41 -14.36 39.63
C GLY A 10 13.10 -13.78 38.26
N ASP A 11 13.38 -14.56 37.22
CA ASP A 11 12.81 -14.39 35.90
C ASP A 11 11.30 -14.65 36.05
N SER A 12 10.57 -13.60 36.42
CA SER A 12 9.12 -13.63 36.31
C SER A 12 8.82 -13.62 34.82
N PRO A 13 8.21 -14.66 34.23
CA PRO A 13 7.76 -14.57 32.86
C PRO A 13 6.79 -13.39 32.83
N ALA A 14 7.02 -12.46 31.90
CA ALA A 14 6.09 -11.37 31.63
C ALA A 14 4.70 -11.99 31.52
N VAL A 15 3.84 -11.68 32.48
CA VAL A 15 2.45 -12.14 32.49
C VAL A 15 1.87 -11.60 31.20
N ALA A 16 1.63 -12.46 30.21
CA ALA A 16 0.88 -12.09 29.03
C ALA A 16 -0.49 -11.68 29.56
N GLU A 17 -0.74 -10.37 29.65
CA GLU A 17 -2.06 -9.85 29.95
C GLU A 17 -3.01 -10.52 28.96
N SER A 18 -3.94 -11.31 29.47
CA SER A 18 -4.95 -11.97 28.65
C SER A 18 -5.91 -10.90 28.16
N VAL A 19 -5.57 -10.29 27.04
CA VAL A 19 -6.40 -9.27 26.41
C VAL A 19 -7.70 -9.93 25.94
N ALA A 20 -8.83 -9.45 26.43
CA ALA A 20 -10.14 -9.95 26.02
C ALA A 20 -10.39 -9.57 24.55
N ILE A 21 -10.73 -10.55 23.72
CA ILE A 21 -10.96 -10.35 22.28
C ILE A 21 -12.46 -10.13 22.03
N VAL A 22 -12.78 -9.25 21.08
CA VAL A 22 -14.17 -9.00 20.65
C VAL A 22 -14.85 -10.29 20.21
N GLU A 23 -16.07 -10.50 20.70
CA GLU A 23 -16.89 -11.62 20.25
C GLU A 23 -17.31 -11.51 18.78
N TYR A 24 -17.36 -12.66 18.11
CA TYR A 24 -17.77 -12.76 16.71
C TYR A 24 -19.08 -12.02 16.40
N CYS A 25 -20.13 -12.24 17.20
CA CYS A 25 -21.45 -11.65 16.97
C CYS A 25 -21.42 -10.11 16.98
N THR A 26 -20.63 -9.53 17.88
CA THR A 26 -20.44 -8.09 18.01
C THR A 26 -19.72 -7.55 16.77
N PHE A 27 -18.65 -8.23 16.34
CA PHE A 27 -17.91 -7.85 15.14
C PHE A 27 -18.72 -8.03 13.86
N ALA A 28 -19.47 -9.11 13.72
CA ALA A 28 -20.35 -9.38 12.58
C ALA A 28 -21.44 -8.29 12.46
N THR A 29 -21.97 -7.82 13.59
CA THR A 29 -22.92 -6.69 13.62
C THR A 29 -22.27 -5.38 13.15
N TYR A 30 -21.02 -5.14 13.57
CA TYR A 30 -20.23 -4.01 13.07
C TYR A 30 -19.98 -4.11 11.56
N LEU A 31 -19.57 -5.29 11.07
CA LEU A 31 -19.34 -5.54 9.65
C LEU A 31 -20.61 -5.30 8.81
N LYS A 32 -21.77 -5.77 9.26
CA LYS A 32 -23.05 -5.51 8.57
C LYS A 32 -23.26 -4.02 8.32
N LYS A 33 -23.08 -3.19 9.36
CA LYS A 33 -23.19 -1.73 9.23
C LYS A 33 -22.16 -1.13 8.29
N ALA A 34 -20.90 -1.57 8.38
CA ALA A 34 -19.82 -1.06 7.54
C ALA A 34 -20.02 -1.43 6.06
N VAL A 35 -20.42 -2.68 5.78
CA VAL A 35 -20.70 -3.18 4.43
C VAL A 35 -21.90 -2.48 3.82
N THR A 36 -22.98 -2.24 4.57
CA THR A 36 -24.14 -1.48 4.04
C THR A 36 -23.75 -0.09 3.55
N ILE A 37 -22.77 0.57 4.19
CA ILE A 37 -22.30 1.91 3.81
C ILE A 37 -21.28 1.84 2.67
N LEU A 38 -20.33 0.91 2.73
CA LEU A 38 -19.18 0.88 1.81
C LEU A 38 -19.41 0.03 0.55
N LEU A 39 -20.36 -0.91 0.59
CA LEU A 39 -20.73 -1.80 -0.50
C LEU A 39 -22.27 -1.84 -0.67
N PRO A 40 -22.93 -0.70 -0.93
CA PRO A 40 -24.39 -0.63 -0.94
C PRO A 40 -24.99 -1.48 -2.07
N GLU A 41 -25.92 -2.38 -1.72
CA GLU A 41 -26.76 -3.13 -2.67
C GLU A 41 -28.01 -2.35 -3.06
N ASP A 42 -28.79 -1.98 -2.05
CA ASP A 42 -29.98 -1.11 -2.10
C ASP A 42 -29.91 -0.15 -0.91
N GLU A 43 -30.46 1.05 -1.02
CA GLU A 43 -30.44 2.01 0.10
C GLU A 43 -31.10 1.41 1.36
N ASP A 44 -30.32 1.36 2.44
CA ASP A 44 -30.74 1.06 3.82
C ASP A 44 -31.15 -0.38 4.18
N ILE A 45 -30.86 -1.40 3.35
CA ILE A 45 -31.17 -2.81 3.69
C ILE A 45 -29.90 -3.65 3.89
N ILE A 46 -29.83 -4.37 5.01
CA ILE A 46 -28.78 -5.40 5.21
C ILE A 46 -29.07 -6.55 4.26
N SER A 47 -28.17 -6.79 3.31
CA SER A 47 -28.31 -7.87 2.34
C SER A 47 -28.50 -9.24 3.02
N PRO A 48 -29.52 -10.01 2.62
CA PRO A 48 -29.66 -11.41 3.02
C PRO A 48 -28.42 -12.23 2.63
N ALA A 49 -27.78 -11.93 1.51
CA ALA A 49 -26.57 -12.59 1.04
C ALA A 49 -25.40 -12.37 1.99
N LEU A 50 -25.23 -11.14 2.52
CA LEU A 50 -24.22 -10.84 3.53
C LEU A 50 -24.48 -11.63 4.82
N THR A 51 -25.74 -11.75 5.25
CA THR A 51 -26.08 -12.52 6.45
C THR A 51 -25.82 -14.02 6.25
N ALA A 52 -26.09 -14.55 5.06
CA ALA A 52 -25.75 -15.93 4.70
C ALA A 52 -24.22 -16.14 4.71
N ALA A 53 -23.45 -15.23 4.12
CA ALA A 53 -21.99 -15.30 4.11
C ALA A 53 -21.37 -15.24 5.51
N LEU A 54 -21.90 -14.40 6.41
CA LEU A 54 -21.48 -14.36 7.82
C LEU A 54 -21.93 -15.61 8.62
N SER A 55 -22.86 -16.40 8.10
CA SER A 55 -23.27 -17.67 8.73
C SER A 55 -22.42 -18.85 8.26
N ASP A 56 -21.67 -18.69 7.17
CA ASP A 56 -20.75 -19.71 6.68
C ASP A 56 -19.56 -19.90 7.63
N ARG A 57 -19.23 -21.16 7.90
CA ARG A 57 -18.18 -21.56 8.82
C ARG A 57 -16.80 -21.13 8.32
N SER A 58 -16.58 -21.18 7.00
CA SER A 58 -15.31 -20.77 6.40
C SER A 58 -15.02 -19.28 6.67
N ASN A 59 -16.03 -18.43 6.45
CA ASN A 59 -15.95 -16.99 6.68
C ASN A 59 -15.85 -16.66 8.18
N GLN A 60 -16.55 -17.40 9.04
CA GLN A 60 -16.41 -17.29 10.49
C GLN A 60 -14.99 -17.55 10.95
N ASP A 61 -14.36 -18.61 10.44
CA ASP A 61 -12.96 -18.94 10.76
C ASP A 61 -12.02 -17.82 10.30
N CYS A 62 -12.21 -17.27 9.10
CA CYS A 62 -11.43 -16.12 8.60
C CYS A 62 -11.57 -14.88 9.51
N ILE A 63 -12.80 -14.57 9.95
CA ILE A 63 -13.07 -13.43 10.83
C ILE A 63 -12.46 -13.68 12.21
N GLN A 64 -12.61 -14.88 12.79
CA GLN A 64 -12.03 -15.20 14.10
C GLN A 64 -10.50 -15.14 14.08
N LYS A 65 -9.86 -15.63 13.01
CA LYS A 65 -8.41 -15.47 12.80
C LYS A 65 -8.03 -14.00 12.77
N PHE A 66 -8.73 -13.16 12.01
CA PHE A 66 -8.46 -11.73 11.97
C PHE A 66 -8.53 -11.07 13.36
N LEU A 67 -9.52 -11.43 14.18
CA LEU A 67 -9.73 -10.87 15.52
C LEU A 67 -8.63 -11.28 16.51
N SER A 68 -8.14 -12.51 16.43
CA SER A 68 -7.33 -13.15 17.47
C SER A 68 -5.86 -13.38 17.12
N ASP A 69 -5.53 -13.54 15.84
CA ASP A 69 -4.17 -13.90 15.39
C ASP A 69 -3.34 -12.65 15.11
N PRO A 70 -2.26 -12.37 15.87
CA PRO A 70 -1.37 -11.23 15.63
C PRO A 70 -0.79 -11.12 14.22
N GLN A 71 -0.65 -12.23 13.51
CA GLN A 71 -0.08 -12.27 12.16
C GLN A 71 -1.10 -11.88 11.09
N VAL A 72 -2.40 -11.98 11.38
CA VAL A 72 -3.48 -11.69 10.42
C VAL A 72 -3.94 -10.24 10.57
N SER A 73 -3.31 -9.31 9.86
CA SER A 73 -3.59 -7.87 9.97
C SER A 73 -4.76 -7.36 9.13
N CYS A 74 -5.22 -8.16 8.16
CA CYS A 74 -6.18 -7.73 7.14
C CYS A 74 -7.37 -8.69 7.03
N LEU A 75 -8.52 -8.14 6.70
CA LEU A 75 -9.73 -8.87 6.34
C LEU A 75 -10.35 -8.21 5.12
N LEU A 76 -10.42 -8.93 4.01
CA LEU A 76 -11.04 -8.53 2.77
C LEU A 76 -12.46 -9.10 2.72
N ILE A 77 -13.43 -8.25 2.38
CA ILE A 77 -14.82 -8.63 2.13
C ILE A 77 -15.14 -8.15 0.72
N GLN A 78 -15.39 -9.07 -0.19
CA GLN A 78 -15.70 -8.76 -1.58
C GLN A 78 -17.16 -9.06 -1.84
N ARG A 79 -17.82 -8.16 -2.57
CA ARG A 79 -19.15 -8.35 -3.12
C ARG A 79 -19.03 -8.62 -4.61
N ALA A 80 -19.60 -9.72 -5.07
CA ALA A 80 -19.75 -10.04 -6.48
C ALA A 80 -21.24 -9.95 -6.85
N SER A 81 -21.52 -9.28 -7.97
CA SER A 81 -22.85 -9.20 -8.57
C SER A 81 -22.84 -10.02 -9.87
N SER A 82 -23.78 -10.94 -10.04
CA SER A 82 -23.92 -11.75 -11.26
C SER A 82 -24.55 -10.98 -12.44
N LYS A 83 -24.93 -9.72 -12.23
CA LYS A 83 -25.76 -8.91 -13.14
C LYS A 83 -25.22 -8.68 -14.56
N ASP A 84 -23.98 -9.08 -14.86
CA ASP A 84 -23.32 -8.80 -16.14
C ASP A 84 -22.59 -10.01 -16.78
N GLU A 85 -22.93 -11.27 -16.45
CA GLU A 85 -22.36 -12.43 -17.16
C GLU A 85 -23.06 -12.76 -18.49
N ASP A 86 -24.28 -12.27 -18.75
CA ASP A 86 -25.01 -12.59 -19.98
C ASP A 86 -24.96 -11.49 -21.03
N GLY A 87 -23.88 -11.53 -21.83
CA GLY A 87 -23.80 -10.87 -23.12
C GLY A 87 -24.12 -11.77 -24.32
N ASP A 88 -24.47 -13.05 -24.14
CA ASP A 88 -24.84 -13.92 -25.27
C ASP A 88 -25.49 -15.26 -24.85
N GLN A 89 -26.82 -15.31 -24.66
CA GLN A 89 -27.72 -16.35 -25.23
C GLN A 89 -29.16 -16.26 -24.69
N SER A 90 -30.09 -16.29 -25.64
CA SER A 90 -31.53 -16.26 -25.45
C SER A 90 -32.08 -17.53 -24.79
N ALA A 91 -32.88 -17.42 -23.73
CA ALA A 91 -34.01 -18.30 -23.44
C ALA A 91 -34.94 -17.68 -22.38
N GLU A 92 -36.24 -17.71 -22.63
CA GLU A 92 -37.29 -17.24 -21.72
C GLU A 92 -37.39 -18.12 -20.45
N GLY A 93 -37.54 -17.50 -19.27
CA GLY A 93 -38.12 -18.16 -18.09
C GLY A 93 -37.41 -17.89 -16.76
N GLU A 94 -38.12 -17.21 -15.86
CA GLU A 94 -37.84 -16.88 -14.46
C GLU A 94 -37.08 -15.57 -14.19
N GLU A 95 -37.69 -14.72 -13.35
CA GLU A 95 -37.08 -13.51 -12.79
C GLU A 95 -35.86 -13.90 -11.94
N GLU A 96 -34.70 -14.00 -12.58
CA GLU A 96 -33.42 -14.24 -11.92
C GLU A 96 -33.08 -12.98 -11.09
N LYS A 97 -33.47 -13.00 -9.81
CA LYS A 97 -33.00 -12.02 -8.83
C LYS A 97 -31.48 -12.03 -8.87
N ASP A 98 -30.89 -10.87 -9.19
CA ASP A 98 -29.45 -10.59 -9.12
C ASP A 98 -28.79 -11.37 -7.96
N ALA A 99 -28.01 -12.40 -8.29
CA ALA A 99 -27.38 -13.25 -7.29
C ALA A 99 -26.14 -12.52 -6.76
N VAL A 100 -26.32 -11.77 -5.67
CA VAL A 100 -25.20 -11.15 -4.96
C VAL A 100 -24.55 -12.19 -4.05
N THR A 101 -23.22 -12.31 -4.14
CA THR A 101 -22.44 -13.20 -3.28
C THR A 101 -21.33 -12.43 -2.57
N TYR A 102 -21.00 -12.87 -1.35
CA TYR A 102 -19.94 -12.27 -0.54
C TYR A 102 -18.85 -13.29 -0.24
N CYS A 103 -17.60 -12.86 -0.46
CA CYS A 103 -16.41 -13.65 -0.16
C CYS A 103 -15.58 -12.95 0.93
N VAL A 104 -15.08 -13.72 1.89
CA VAL A 104 -14.22 -13.21 2.97
C VAL A 104 -12.84 -13.87 2.89
N SER A 105 -11.79 -13.06 2.93
CA SER A 105 -10.39 -13.53 2.90
C SER A 105 -9.54 -12.78 3.91
N ASN A 106 -8.47 -13.40 4.40
CA ASN A 106 -7.46 -12.75 5.24
C ASN A 106 -6.35 -12.07 4.42
N GLU A 107 -6.39 -12.17 3.10
CA GLU A 107 -5.42 -11.57 2.18
C GLU A 107 -6.10 -10.62 1.19
N VAL A 108 -5.49 -9.45 1.00
CA VAL A 108 -5.95 -8.46 0.02
C VAL A 108 -5.49 -8.89 -1.37
N HIS A 109 -6.44 -9.13 -2.27
CA HIS A 109 -6.16 -9.49 -3.65
C HIS A 109 -7.20 -8.87 -4.59
N PHE A 110 -6.79 -8.66 -5.84
CA PHE A 110 -7.68 -8.23 -6.91
C PHE A 110 -8.24 -9.47 -7.63
N THR A 111 -9.56 -9.48 -7.85
CA THR A 111 -10.24 -10.63 -8.47
C THR A 111 -10.79 -10.23 -9.83
N ASN A 112 -11.70 -9.25 -9.87
CA ASN A 112 -12.36 -8.78 -11.09
C ASN A 112 -12.68 -7.28 -10.94
N PRO A 113 -12.54 -6.45 -12.00
CA PRO A 113 -12.90 -5.03 -11.95
C PRO A 113 -14.36 -4.74 -11.62
N LYS A 114 -15.26 -5.71 -11.79
CA LYS A 114 -16.70 -5.62 -11.45
C LYS A 114 -17.01 -5.92 -9.98
N MET A 115 -16.00 -6.32 -9.18
CA MET A 115 -16.21 -6.58 -7.76
C MET A 115 -15.92 -5.34 -6.93
N SER A 116 -16.83 -5.01 -6.03
CA SER A 116 -16.60 -4.01 -4.99
C SER A 116 -16.06 -4.70 -3.74
N SER A 117 -14.99 -4.17 -3.15
CA SER A 117 -14.28 -4.81 -2.04
C SER A 117 -14.04 -3.85 -0.87
N MET A 118 -14.32 -4.29 0.35
CA MET A 118 -13.98 -3.58 1.57
C MET A 118 -12.84 -4.30 2.29
N VAL A 119 -11.79 -3.57 2.63
CA VAL A 119 -10.66 -4.08 3.43
C VAL A 119 -10.71 -3.47 4.82
N CYS A 120 -10.70 -4.33 5.84
CA CYS A 120 -10.47 -3.97 7.22
C CYS A 120 -9.01 -4.23 7.58
N ILE A 121 -8.32 -3.24 8.11
CA ILE A 121 -6.96 -3.36 8.62
C ILE A 121 -6.99 -3.10 10.12
N LYS A 122 -6.55 -4.06 10.93
CA LYS A 122 -6.47 -3.85 12.38
C LYS A 122 -5.23 -3.01 12.75
N ARG A 123 -5.37 -2.18 13.79
CA ARG A 123 -4.30 -1.31 14.29
C ARG A 123 -3.40 -1.99 15.33
N GLY A 124 -3.93 -2.97 16.04
CA GLY A 124 -3.23 -3.74 17.08
C GLY A 124 -3.01 -5.20 16.69
N ALA A 125 -2.39 -5.97 17.58
CA ALA A 125 -2.21 -7.41 17.39
C ALA A 125 -3.54 -8.17 17.39
N VAL A 126 -4.50 -7.74 18.21
CA VAL A 126 -5.85 -8.32 18.31
C VAL A 126 -6.88 -7.20 18.34
N VAL A 127 -8.15 -7.54 18.15
CA VAL A 127 -9.27 -6.60 18.34
C VAL A 127 -9.81 -6.79 19.75
N GLU A 128 -9.55 -5.80 20.60
CA GLU A 128 -9.78 -5.83 22.04
C GLU A 128 -11.24 -5.52 22.38
N ALA A 129 -11.84 -6.27 23.31
CA ALA A 129 -13.25 -6.16 23.69
C ALA A 129 -13.58 -4.92 24.52
N ASP A 130 -12.59 -4.34 25.19
CA ASP A 130 -12.70 -3.16 26.05
C ASP A 130 -12.70 -1.83 25.27
N LYS A 131 -12.30 -1.87 24.00
CA LYS A 131 -12.18 -0.71 23.11
C LYS A 131 -13.23 -0.73 22.00
N ALA A 132 -13.64 0.46 21.56
CA ALA A 132 -14.57 0.57 20.44
C ALA A 132 -13.96 -0.02 19.15
N ILE A 133 -14.67 -0.97 18.50
CA ILE A 133 -14.21 -1.66 17.27
C ILE A 133 -13.75 -0.66 16.21
N HIS A 134 -14.53 0.39 15.97
CA HIS A 134 -14.21 1.42 14.96
C HIS A 134 -12.85 2.10 15.18
N SER A 135 -12.46 2.31 16.44
CA SER A 135 -11.17 2.95 16.77
C SER A 135 -9.96 2.05 16.51
N GLN A 136 -10.18 0.73 16.44
CA GLN A 136 -9.16 -0.29 16.27
C GLN A 136 -8.93 -0.71 14.82
N LEU A 137 -9.77 -0.20 13.90
CA LEU A 137 -9.75 -0.57 12.49
C LEU A 137 -9.45 0.63 11.60
N ARG A 138 -8.93 0.33 10.41
CA ARG A 138 -8.94 1.21 9.25
C ARG A 138 -9.73 0.51 8.15
N LEU A 139 -10.69 1.21 7.56
CA LEU A 139 -11.50 0.69 6.48
C LEU A 139 -11.05 1.34 5.18
N ILE A 140 -10.81 0.52 4.16
CA ILE A 140 -10.48 0.96 2.80
C ILE A 140 -11.51 0.33 1.87
N ASN A 141 -12.09 1.12 0.99
CA ASN A 141 -13.01 0.64 -0.03
C ASN A 141 -12.33 0.63 -1.40
N PHE A 142 -12.45 -0.48 -2.12
CA PHE A 142 -12.08 -0.59 -3.53
C PHE A 142 -13.39 -0.73 -4.30
N SER A 143 -13.84 0.38 -4.87
CA SER A 143 -15.05 0.41 -5.70
C SER A 143 -14.81 -0.21 -7.07
N GLU A 144 -15.91 -0.48 -7.78
CA GLU A 144 -15.88 -0.79 -9.21
C GLU A 144 -15.09 0.26 -10.01
N GLY A 145 -14.34 -0.21 -11.00
CA GLY A 145 -13.50 0.63 -11.86
C GLY A 145 -12.09 0.08 -12.05
N SER A 146 -11.24 0.86 -12.71
CA SER A 146 -9.84 0.50 -12.90
C SER A 146 -9.09 0.57 -11.58
N PRO A 147 -8.38 -0.49 -11.14
CA PRO A 147 -7.55 -0.45 -9.93
C PRO A 147 -6.54 0.70 -9.95
N TYR A 148 -6.00 1.04 -11.13
CA TYR A 148 -5.06 2.14 -11.28
C TYR A 148 -5.70 3.49 -10.96
N GLU A 149 -6.94 3.70 -11.37
CA GLU A 149 -7.70 4.91 -11.04
C GLU A 149 -7.96 5.03 -9.55
N THR A 150 -8.43 3.95 -8.91
CA THR A 150 -8.68 3.92 -7.46
C THR A 150 -7.40 4.16 -6.67
N LEU A 151 -6.31 3.49 -7.03
CA LEU A 151 -5.00 3.67 -6.39
C LEU A 151 -4.46 5.08 -6.62
N HIS A 152 -4.56 5.60 -7.84
CA HIS A 152 -4.15 6.98 -8.16
C HIS A 152 -4.94 7.98 -7.31
N ALA A 153 -6.25 7.82 -7.16
CA ALA A 153 -7.08 8.66 -6.31
C ALA A 153 -6.63 8.60 -4.84
N PHE A 154 -6.37 7.41 -4.30
CA PHE A 154 -5.88 7.27 -2.93
C PHE A 154 -4.55 7.96 -2.68
N ILE A 155 -3.60 7.86 -3.62
CA ILE A 155 -2.31 8.52 -3.48
C ILE A 155 -2.44 10.03 -3.66
N SER A 156 -3.00 10.49 -4.78
CA SER A 156 -3.04 11.91 -5.17
C SER A 156 -3.98 12.76 -4.31
N LYS A 157 -5.11 12.20 -3.85
CA LYS A 157 -6.15 12.96 -3.13
C LYS A 157 -6.14 12.75 -1.62
N THR A 158 -5.54 11.67 -1.13
CA THR A 158 -5.59 11.33 0.30
C THR A 158 -4.21 11.24 0.92
N MET A 159 -3.40 10.27 0.50
CA MET A 159 -2.13 9.98 1.18
C MET A 159 -1.11 11.10 1.00
N ALA A 160 -0.89 11.59 -0.22
CA ALA A 160 0.11 12.62 -0.48
C ALA A 160 -0.24 13.96 0.22
N PRO A 161 -1.48 14.48 0.13
CA PRO A 161 -1.85 15.68 0.87
C PRO A 161 -1.72 15.52 2.40
N TYR A 162 -2.14 14.38 2.95
CA TYR A 162 -2.02 14.10 4.40
C TYR A 162 -0.56 14.01 4.86
N PHE A 163 0.30 13.35 4.07
CA PHE A 163 1.73 13.29 4.38
C PHE A 163 2.36 14.68 4.37
N LYS A 164 2.06 15.50 3.34
CA LYS A 164 2.55 16.88 3.25
C LYS A 164 2.10 17.74 4.43
N SER A 165 0.83 17.65 4.84
CA SER A 165 0.34 18.40 6.01
C SER A 165 1.02 17.94 7.29
N TYR A 166 1.23 16.63 7.49
CA TYR A 166 1.94 16.11 8.65
C TYR A 166 3.41 16.57 8.71
N VAL A 167 4.14 16.53 7.58
CA VAL A 167 5.53 17.01 7.52
C VAL A 167 5.61 18.51 7.85
N LYS A 168 4.64 19.30 7.36
CA LYS A 168 4.54 20.73 7.64
C LYS A 168 4.24 21.01 9.12
N GLU A 169 3.26 20.33 9.71
CA GLU A 169 2.85 20.55 11.11
C GLU A 169 3.84 19.98 12.12
N SER A 170 4.52 18.89 11.80
CA SER A 170 5.53 18.28 12.68
C SER A 170 6.86 19.06 12.74
N GLY A 171 7.03 20.10 11.91
CA GLY A 171 8.28 20.86 11.81
C GLY A 171 9.46 20.03 11.29
N ARG A 172 9.20 18.83 10.75
CA ARG A 172 10.25 17.95 10.19
C ARG A 172 10.88 18.54 8.92
N ALA A 173 10.16 19.40 8.21
CA ALA A 173 10.67 20.12 7.05
C ALA A 173 11.88 21.02 7.38
N ASP A 174 11.91 21.60 8.59
CA ASP A 174 12.92 22.59 9.00
C ASP A 174 14.07 21.97 9.81
N ARG A 175 14.01 20.67 10.12
CA ARG A 175 15.12 19.96 10.79
C ARG A 175 16.18 19.65 9.74
N ASP A 176 17.18 20.53 9.68
CA ASP A 176 18.37 20.42 8.85
C ASP A 176 19.08 19.07 9.10
N GLY A 177 18.73 18.06 8.30
CA GLY A 177 19.20 16.67 8.47
C GLY A 177 18.18 15.56 8.16
N ASP A 178 16.86 15.80 8.26
CA ASP A 178 15.86 14.78 7.92
C ASP A 178 15.57 14.74 6.40
N LYS A 179 16.45 14.06 5.66
CA LYS A 179 16.27 13.83 4.21
C LYS A 179 15.20 12.78 3.89
N MET A 180 14.67 12.07 4.88
CA MET A 180 13.72 10.99 4.63
C MET A 180 12.35 11.55 4.25
N ALA A 181 11.88 12.61 4.93
CA ALA A 181 10.58 13.21 4.60
C ALA A 181 10.51 13.74 3.14
N PRO A 182 11.46 14.56 2.66
CA PRO A 182 11.50 14.96 1.24
C PRO A 182 11.68 13.76 0.28
N SER A 183 12.45 12.73 0.67
CA SER A 183 12.62 11.54 -0.16
C SER A 183 11.33 10.72 -0.29
N VAL A 184 10.54 10.61 0.78
CA VAL A 184 9.24 9.92 0.74
C VAL A 184 8.25 10.73 -0.08
N GLU A 185 8.22 12.06 0.09
CA GLU A 185 7.38 12.93 -0.74
C GLU A 185 7.68 12.78 -2.23
N LYS A 186 8.97 12.73 -2.60
CA LYS A 186 9.39 12.47 -3.99
C LYS A 186 8.89 11.11 -4.50
N LYS A 187 9.03 10.05 -3.70
CA LYS A 187 8.54 8.71 -4.06
C LYS A 187 7.03 8.64 -4.21
N MET A 188 6.28 9.37 -3.37
CA MET A 188 4.83 9.47 -3.51
C MET A 188 4.43 10.17 -4.81
N ALA A 189 5.14 11.24 -5.19
CA ALA A 189 4.92 11.93 -6.46
C ALA A 189 5.28 11.06 -7.69
N GLU A 190 6.38 10.29 -7.61
CA GLU A 190 6.76 9.32 -8.65
C GLU A 190 5.72 8.21 -8.79
N LEU A 191 5.21 7.68 -7.67
CA LEU A 191 4.15 6.67 -7.65
C LEU A 191 2.84 7.21 -8.21
N GLU A 192 2.44 8.43 -7.83
CA GLU A 192 1.27 9.11 -8.38
C GLU A 192 1.36 9.22 -9.91
N MET A 193 2.49 9.70 -10.41
CA MET A 193 2.72 9.83 -11.85
C MET A 193 2.71 8.46 -12.55
N GLY A 194 3.34 7.44 -11.98
CA GLY A 194 3.34 6.09 -12.52
C GLY A 194 1.93 5.48 -12.59
N LEU A 195 1.10 5.67 -11.56
CA LEU A 195 -0.29 5.23 -11.56
C LEU A 195 -1.14 5.99 -12.59
N LEU A 196 -0.91 7.29 -12.77
CA LEU A 196 -1.58 8.08 -13.80
C LEU A 196 -1.24 7.59 -15.21
N HIS A 197 0.03 7.30 -15.48
CA HIS A 197 0.48 6.75 -16.75
C HIS A 197 -0.16 5.39 -17.04
N LEU A 198 -0.17 4.48 -16.05
CA LEU A 198 -0.86 3.19 -16.15
C LEU A 198 -2.37 3.37 -16.39
N GLN A 199 -3.00 4.34 -15.73
CA GLN A 199 -4.41 4.66 -15.95
C GLN A 199 -4.68 5.18 -17.37
N GLN A 200 -3.79 6.00 -17.93
CA GLN A 200 -3.93 6.59 -19.25
C GLN A 200 -3.41 5.68 -20.39
N ASN A 201 -2.92 4.47 -20.07
CA ASN A 201 -2.16 3.62 -20.98
C ASN A 201 -0.99 4.35 -21.67
N ILE A 202 -0.41 5.34 -21.00
CA ILE A 202 0.76 6.07 -21.49
C ILE A 202 1.99 5.29 -21.04
N ASP A 203 2.66 4.63 -21.97
CA ASP A 203 3.94 3.99 -21.72
C ASP A 203 5.05 5.05 -21.93
N ILE A 204 5.48 5.70 -20.85
CA ILE A 204 6.67 6.57 -20.90
C ILE A 204 7.90 5.69 -20.64
N PRO A 205 8.79 5.48 -21.63
CA PRO A 205 9.99 4.69 -21.42
C PRO A 205 10.88 5.35 -20.35
N GLU A 206 11.32 4.56 -19.37
CA GLU A 206 12.24 5.02 -18.34
C GLU A 206 13.58 5.41 -18.98
N ILE A 207 13.94 6.70 -18.95
CA ILE A 207 15.19 7.18 -19.54
C ILE A 207 16.35 6.93 -18.56
N SER A 208 17.24 6.01 -18.94
CA SER A 208 18.53 5.84 -18.26
C SER A 208 19.61 6.71 -18.92
N LEU A 209 20.20 7.63 -18.16
CA LEU A 209 21.33 8.48 -18.58
C LEU A 209 22.64 7.96 -17.98
N PRO A 210 23.30 6.94 -18.57
CA PRO A 210 24.50 6.36 -18.00
C PRO A 210 25.66 7.36 -18.01
N VAL A 211 26.27 7.56 -16.85
CA VAL A 211 27.47 8.38 -16.69
C VAL A 211 28.70 7.59 -17.16
N HIS A 212 29.63 8.25 -17.84
CA HIS A 212 30.87 7.63 -18.30
C HIS A 212 31.68 7.09 -17.10
N GLN A 213 32.19 5.86 -17.18
CA GLN A 213 32.86 5.15 -16.08
C GLN A 213 34.03 5.95 -15.47
N THR A 214 34.86 6.57 -16.29
CA THR A 214 35.94 7.46 -15.83
C THR A 214 35.42 8.66 -15.04
N VAL A 215 34.32 9.27 -15.46
CA VAL A 215 33.71 10.43 -14.78
C VAL A 215 33.14 10.00 -13.44
N ALA A 216 32.41 8.88 -13.41
CA ALA A 216 31.89 8.28 -12.17
C ALA A 216 33.03 7.93 -11.18
N ALA A 217 34.14 7.37 -11.66
CA ALA A 217 35.30 7.05 -10.84
C ALA A 217 35.98 8.30 -10.25
N VAL A 218 36.12 9.37 -11.04
CA VAL A 218 36.68 10.65 -10.55
C VAL A 218 35.74 11.30 -9.53
N ILE A 219 34.43 11.29 -9.78
CA ILE A 219 33.42 11.80 -8.83
C ILE A 219 33.50 11.03 -7.51
N LYS A 220 33.58 9.70 -7.56
CA LYS A 220 33.68 8.85 -6.37
C LYS A 220 34.95 9.17 -5.57
N ARG A 221 36.12 9.19 -6.23
CA ARG A 221 37.40 9.53 -5.59
C ARG A 221 37.38 10.90 -4.90
N CYS A 222 36.85 11.92 -5.56
CA CYS A 222 36.75 13.26 -4.96
C CYS A 222 35.76 13.28 -3.79
N GLY A 223 34.67 12.51 -3.89
CA GLY A 223 33.71 12.31 -2.80
C GLY A 223 34.35 11.66 -1.56
N ASP A 224 35.17 10.64 -1.76
CA ASP A 224 35.93 9.97 -0.67
C ASP A 224 36.94 10.94 0.00
N GLU A 225 37.48 11.87 -0.77
CA GLU A 225 38.37 12.95 -0.30
C GLU A 225 37.61 14.16 0.31
N GLY A 226 36.27 14.10 0.40
CA GLY A 226 35.43 15.16 0.97
C GLY A 226 35.43 16.46 0.16
N ARG A 227 35.81 16.42 -1.12
CA ARG A 227 35.93 17.60 -1.98
C ARG A 227 35.12 17.49 -3.27
N LYS A 228 34.77 18.63 -3.85
CA LYS A 228 34.08 18.66 -5.16
C LYS A 228 35.08 18.38 -6.29
N PRO A 229 34.71 17.58 -7.31
CA PRO A 229 35.53 17.37 -8.51
C PRO A 229 35.78 18.69 -9.26
N LYS A 230 36.98 18.84 -9.82
CA LYS A 230 37.40 19.95 -10.68
C LYS A 230 37.89 19.42 -12.03
N VAL A 231 37.93 20.29 -13.03
CA VAL A 231 38.43 19.94 -14.39
C VAL A 231 39.86 19.37 -14.34
N ALA A 232 40.70 19.90 -13.44
CA ALA A 232 42.06 19.42 -13.25
C ALA A 232 42.15 17.95 -12.79
N ASP A 233 41.11 17.37 -12.17
CA ASP A 233 41.12 15.99 -11.68
C ASP A 233 41.09 14.94 -12.80
N PHE A 234 40.79 15.37 -14.03
CA PHE A 234 40.82 14.55 -15.24
C PHE A 234 42.21 14.51 -15.89
N GLY A 235 43.14 15.40 -15.49
CA GLY A 235 44.52 15.44 -15.98
C GLY A 235 44.60 15.50 -17.51
N GLU A 236 45.49 14.70 -18.10
CA GLU A 236 45.70 14.61 -19.55
C GLU A 236 44.46 14.13 -20.33
N LYS A 237 43.49 13.49 -19.66
CA LYS A 237 42.26 13.04 -20.33
C LYS A 237 41.40 14.18 -20.85
N VAL A 238 41.60 15.40 -20.35
CA VAL A 238 40.89 16.59 -20.87
C VAL A 238 41.31 16.92 -22.30
N GLU A 239 42.54 16.58 -22.68
CA GLU A 239 43.08 16.81 -24.02
C GLU A 239 42.95 15.57 -24.93
N ASP A 240 42.58 14.42 -24.36
CA ASP A 240 42.37 13.18 -25.11
C ASP A 240 41.11 13.27 -25.98
N SER A 241 41.34 13.39 -27.28
CA SER A 241 40.30 13.48 -28.30
C SER A 241 39.42 12.21 -28.35
N SER A 242 39.94 11.04 -27.98
CA SER A 242 39.16 9.80 -27.91
C SER A 242 38.15 9.86 -26.76
N PHE A 243 38.59 10.32 -25.58
CA PHE A 243 37.73 10.48 -24.41
C PHE A 243 36.64 11.53 -24.64
N LEU A 244 36.99 12.69 -25.21
CA LEU A 244 36.01 13.74 -25.53
C LEU A 244 34.94 13.26 -26.51
N ASN A 245 35.33 12.51 -27.55
CA ASN A 245 34.38 11.91 -28.49
C ASN A 245 33.45 10.89 -27.83
N GLN A 246 33.96 10.08 -26.88
CA GLN A 246 33.12 9.14 -26.13
C GLN A 246 32.11 9.86 -25.24
N LEU A 247 32.50 10.96 -24.58
CA LEU A 247 31.58 11.81 -23.82
C LEU A 247 30.52 12.44 -24.73
N GLN A 248 30.93 12.99 -25.88
CA GLN A 248 30.02 13.58 -26.85
C GLN A 248 29.01 12.55 -27.38
N ASN A 249 29.44 11.32 -27.64
CA ASN A 249 28.56 10.21 -28.03
C ASN A 249 27.58 9.84 -26.91
N GLY A 250 28.04 9.84 -25.65
CA GLY A 250 27.18 9.64 -24.48
C GLY A 250 26.09 10.72 -24.37
N VAL A 251 26.46 11.99 -24.52
CA VAL A 251 25.53 13.13 -24.53
C VAL A 251 24.57 13.06 -25.71
N ASN A 252 25.03 12.70 -26.91
CA ASN A 252 24.16 12.51 -28.07
C ASN A 252 23.15 11.37 -27.85
N ARG A 253 23.54 10.30 -27.16
CA ARG A 253 22.61 9.24 -26.73
C ARG A 253 21.61 9.81 -25.72
N TRP A 254 22.04 10.59 -24.74
CA TRP A 254 21.15 11.26 -23.79
C TRP A 254 20.13 12.16 -24.49
N ILE A 255 20.55 12.97 -25.48
CA ILE A 255 19.66 13.81 -26.28
C ILE A 255 18.59 12.96 -26.97
N LYS A 256 18.98 11.84 -27.59
CA LYS A 256 18.04 10.92 -28.24
C LYS A 256 17.08 10.26 -27.26
N GLU A 257 17.56 9.82 -26.09
CA GLU A 257 16.69 9.23 -25.07
C GLU A 257 15.72 10.27 -24.49
N ILE A 258 16.17 11.50 -24.26
CA ILE A 258 15.31 12.61 -23.80
C ILE A 258 14.26 12.98 -24.86
N GLN A 259 14.61 12.95 -26.14
CA GLN A 259 13.67 13.22 -27.24
C GLN A 259 12.61 12.13 -27.46
N LYS A 260 12.75 10.95 -26.86
CA LYS A 260 11.74 9.87 -26.95
C LYS A 260 10.56 10.09 -25.98
N VAL A 261 10.71 11.02 -25.04
CA VAL A 261 9.71 11.41 -24.03
C VAL A 261 9.21 12.80 -24.36
#